data_AF-A0A2S7Y8F9-F1
#
_entry.id   AF-A0A2S7Y8F9-F1
#
_cell.length_a   1.000
_cell.length_b   1.000
_cell.length_c   1.000
_cell.angle_alpha   90.00
_cell.angle_beta   90.00
_cell.angle_gamma   90.00
#
_symmetry.space_group_name_H-M   'P 1'
#
loop_
_entity.id
_entity.type
_entity.pdbx_description
1 polymer ?
#
loop_
_entity_poly.entity_id
_entity_poly.type
_entity_poly.pdbx_seq_one_letter_code
_entity_poly.pdbx_strand_id
1 'polypeptide(L)'
;MTSLFSMAAAAAAETVEDSSCDCLPSNGTNPGYYSKHAFFDFRQLLQHAGVPGVVDNAASAASAPESSDFFTSDAWTNFWEVENWNNSNGAASNGRANTLSNDATIYMVNSPSNIYIAKAADDGGGGGGGGGGGGRDVVTFLTMRTKRLHDFQTAAEFQTADAGYQFLSLRMRARTVGAPGAVTAMFTYRGAADPARVQEADVEILTRGPRSVIQYTNQPSDLPADRGEIAEATRNATLPGGAAWSDWAVHRLDWTPERSVWYVDGREAASIAFQVPRDPAAVNFNAWSDGGSWSGNMTVGDEASLQIQWIEMLYNSTDAGKQSAAVAASGSRTVSGRRIMGRSAKHHACKVVCTIDGVADVGKAALLSNSTESGAASNTRASAGTGSLLMSLWATAAILYIVL
;
A
#
# COMPACT_ATOMS: atom_id res chain seq x y z
N MET A 1 -40.07 32.46 0.06
CA MET A 1 -39.26 31.67 -0.89
C MET A 1 -38.20 30.94 -0.09
N THR A 2 -38.49 29.71 0.32
CA THR A 2 -37.56 28.82 1.02
C THR A 2 -36.95 27.89 -0.01
N SER A 3 -35.68 28.11 -0.35
CA SER A 3 -34.91 27.19 -1.18
C SER A 3 -34.64 25.91 -0.42
N LEU A 4 -35.33 24.83 -0.80
CA LEU A 4 -34.97 23.47 -0.46
C LEU A 4 -33.73 23.10 -1.29
N PHE A 5 -32.56 23.07 -0.66
CA PHE A 5 -31.41 22.34 -1.19
C PHE A 5 -31.73 20.85 -1.13
N SER A 6 -32.04 20.26 -2.27
CA SER A 6 -32.12 18.80 -2.42
C SER A 6 -30.69 18.26 -2.38
N MET A 7 -30.28 17.67 -1.25
CA MET A 7 -29.10 16.81 -1.23
C MET A 7 -29.45 15.57 -2.04
N ALA A 8 -28.90 15.45 -3.24
CA ALA A 8 -28.91 14.20 -3.97
C ALA A 8 -28.17 13.17 -3.12
N ALA A 9 -28.90 12.16 -2.61
CA ALA A 9 -28.28 10.97 -2.07
C ALA A 9 -27.44 10.36 -3.19
N ALA A 10 -26.13 10.26 -2.98
CA ALA A 10 -25.27 9.49 -3.87
C ALA A 10 -25.82 8.06 -3.89
N ALA A 11 -26.33 7.62 -5.05
CA ALA A 11 -26.72 6.24 -5.22
C ALA A 11 -25.50 5.37 -4.91
N ALA A 12 -25.64 4.43 -3.97
CA ALA A 12 -24.59 3.46 -3.71
C ALA A 12 -24.29 2.74 -5.03
N ALA A 13 -23.07 2.90 -5.54
CA ALA A 13 -22.67 2.24 -6.76
C ALA A 13 -22.76 0.72 -6.55
N GLU A 14 -23.41 0.03 -7.47
CA GLU A 14 -23.55 -1.43 -7.42
C GLU A 14 -22.16 -2.07 -7.50
N THR A 15 -21.84 -2.93 -6.52
CA THR A 15 -20.57 -3.65 -6.49
C THR A 15 -20.52 -4.67 -7.62
N VAL A 16 -19.35 -4.82 -8.24
CA VAL A 16 -19.12 -5.75 -9.33
C VAL A 16 -17.94 -6.67 -9.01
N GLU A 17 -17.89 -7.82 -9.67
CA GLU A 17 -16.74 -8.72 -9.59
C GLU A 17 -15.55 -8.11 -10.34
N ASP A 18 -14.34 -8.20 -9.77
CA ASP A 18 -13.12 -7.65 -10.38
C ASP A 18 -12.89 -8.15 -11.81
N SER A 19 -13.27 -9.39 -12.10
CA SER A 19 -13.16 -10.00 -13.44
C SER A 19 -14.00 -9.32 -14.53
N SER A 20 -14.96 -8.47 -14.14
CA SER A 20 -15.78 -7.68 -15.05
C SER A 20 -15.14 -6.34 -15.43
N CYS A 21 -14.07 -5.94 -14.74
CA CYS A 21 -13.40 -4.65 -14.87
C CYS A 21 -12.22 -4.76 -15.84
N ASP A 22 -12.12 -3.84 -16.81
CA ASP A 22 -10.95 -3.72 -17.67
C ASP A 22 -9.84 -2.89 -17.02
N CYS A 23 -10.22 -1.84 -16.27
CA CYS A 23 -9.28 -1.03 -15.52
C CYS A 23 -9.92 -0.40 -14.29
N LEU A 24 -9.05 -0.07 -13.32
CA LEU A 24 -9.39 0.59 -12.07
C LEU A 24 -8.53 1.85 -11.93
N PRO A 25 -9.12 3.06 -11.95
CA PRO A 25 -8.40 4.27 -11.62
C PRO A 25 -8.28 4.42 -10.11
N SER A 26 -7.18 5.00 -9.66
CA SER A 26 -7.07 5.52 -8.30
C SER A 26 -7.53 6.98 -8.25
N ASN A 27 -8.11 7.42 -7.13
CA ASN A 27 -8.45 8.84 -6.92
C ASN A 27 -7.25 9.67 -6.42
N GLY A 28 -7.45 10.94 -6.05
CA GLY A 28 -6.40 11.78 -5.45
C GLY A 28 -5.69 12.71 -6.45
N THR A 29 -4.51 13.21 -6.07
CA THR A 29 -3.76 14.23 -6.82
C THR A 29 -2.83 13.64 -7.88
N ASN A 30 -2.59 12.33 -7.85
CA ASN A 30 -1.76 11.58 -8.80
C ASN A 30 -2.47 10.29 -9.24
N PRO A 31 -3.64 10.40 -9.90
CA PRO A 31 -4.43 9.23 -10.28
C PRO A 31 -3.70 8.39 -11.34
N GLY A 32 -3.70 7.07 -11.14
CA GLY A 32 -3.17 6.08 -12.09
C GLY A 32 -4.27 5.11 -12.54
N TYR A 33 -4.05 4.42 -13.67
CA TYR A 33 -4.91 3.33 -14.12
C TYR A 33 -4.21 1.99 -13.95
N TYR A 34 -4.94 1.03 -13.39
CA TYR A 34 -4.44 -0.29 -13.05
C TYR A 34 -5.33 -1.36 -13.65
N SER A 35 -4.74 -2.51 -13.95
CA SER A 35 -5.43 -3.65 -14.57
C SER A 35 -5.84 -4.73 -13.57
N LYS A 36 -5.30 -4.70 -12.35
CA LYS A 36 -5.53 -5.70 -11.32
C LYS A 36 -5.85 -5.05 -9.99
N HIS A 37 -6.64 -5.77 -9.21
CA HIS A 37 -7.05 -5.43 -7.85
C HIS A 37 -6.74 -6.61 -6.94
N ALA A 38 -6.23 -6.33 -5.73
CA ALA A 38 -6.09 -7.33 -4.69
C ALA A 38 -6.52 -6.78 -3.33
N PHE A 39 -7.19 -7.61 -2.54
CA PHE A 39 -7.68 -7.25 -1.21
C PHE A 39 -7.46 -8.39 -0.21
N PHE A 40 -6.90 -8.05 0.94
CA PHE A 40 -6.63 -8.95 2.06
C PHE A 40 -7.30 -8.40 3.31
N ASP A 41 -8.25 -9.14 3.86
CA ASP A 41 -9.03 -8.72 5.04
C ASP A 41 -8.70 -9.57 6.27
N PHE A 42 -8.18 -8.93 7.32
CA PHE A 42 -7.80 -9.58 8.56
C PHE A 42 -8.81 -9.34 9.69
N ARG A 43 -9.95 -8.68 9.41
CA ARG A 43 -10.92 -8.27 10.43
C ARG A 43 -11.76 -9.40 11.01
N GLN A 44 -11.85 -10.54 10.32
CA GLN A 44 -12.75 -11.68 10.60
C GLN A 44 -12.03 -13.04 10.61
N LEU A 45 -10.84 -13.13 11.22
CA LEU A 45 -10.00 -14.32 11.23
C LEU A 45 -9.89 -14.95 12.63
N LEU A 46 -10.98 -14.91 13.42
CA LEU A 46 -10.99 -15.36 14.82
C LEU A 46 -10.52 -16.81 14.99
N GLN A 47 -10.80 -17.67 14.00
CA GLN A 47 -10.36 -19.07 13.98
C GLN A 47 -8.84 -19.26 13.89
N HIS A 48 -8.11 -18.24 13.39
CA HIS A 48 -6.65 -18.22 13.30
C HIS A 48 -6.02 -17.35 14.39
N ALA A 49 -6.83 -16.73 15.27
CA ALA A 49 -6.35 -15.77 16.24
C ALA A 49 -5.61 -16.44 17.40
N GLY A 50 -4.38 -15.98 17.66
CA GLY A 50 -3.55 -16.43 18.76
C GLY A 50 -2.26 -15.61 18.82
N VAL A 51 -1.84 -15.24 20.02
CA VAL A 51 -0.55 -14.55 20.25
C VAL A 51 0.52 -15.61 20.51
N PRO A 52 1.43 -15.87 19.56
CA PRO A 52 2.51 -16.83 19.76
C PRO A 52 3.52 -16.29 20.79
N GLY A 53 4.06 -17.21 21.59
CA GLY A 53 5.19 -16.92 22.46
C GLY A 53 6.39 -16.41 21.67
N VAL A 54 7.20 -15.56 22.28
CA VAL A 54 8.43 -15.05 21.65
C VAL A 54 9.49 -16.14 21.68
N VAL A 55 10.11 -16.42 20.53
CA VAL A 55 11.26 -17.33 20.45
C VAL A 55 12.50 -16.58 20.93
N ASP A 56 13.03 -16.97 22.08
CA ASP A 56 14.11 -16.29 22.80
C ASP A 56 15.53 -16.73 22.37
N ASN A 57 15.63 -17.66 21.42
CA ASN A 57 16.88 -18.12 20.83
C ASN A 57 17.00 -17.65 19.37
N ALA A 58 18.09 -16.94 19.06
CA ALA A 58 18.36 -16.38 17.74
C ALA A 58 18.37 -17.42 16.59
N ALA A 59 18.99 -18.58 16.80
CA ALA A 59 19.07 -19.62 15.77
C ALA A 59 17.70 -20.27 15.50
N SER A 60 16.89 -20.42 16.55
CA SER A 60 15.53 -20.95 16.43
C SER A 60 14.53 -19.92 15.90
N ALA A 61 14.77 -18.62 16.08
CA ALA A 61 13.84 -17.57 15.67
C ALA A 61 13.61 -17.57 14.14
N ALA A 62 14.68 -17.72 13.33
CA ALA A 62 14.57 -17.80 11.87
C ALA A 62 13.82 -19.04 11.37
N SER A 63 13.87 -20.13 12.13
CA SER A 63 13.23 -21.42 11.78
C SER A 63 11.94 -21.67 12.56
N ALA A 64 11.45 -20.65 13.28
CA ALA A 64 10.19 -20.74 14.01
C ALA A 64 9.06 -20.98 12.99
N PRO A 65 8.10 -21.87 13.30
CA PRO A 65 6.95 -22.07 12.43
C PRO A 65 6.09 -20.80 12.37
N GLU A 66 5.33 -20.69 11.29
CA GLU A 66 4.27 -19.71 11.16
C GLU A 66 3.26 -19.85 12.31
N SER A 67 2.68 -18.73 12.74
CA SER A 67 1.82 -18.69 13.93
C SER A 67 0.47 -19.39 13.77
N SER A 68 0.02 -19.63 12.54
CA SER A 68 -1.22 -20.35 12.21
C SER A 68 -1.19 -20.87 10.77
N ASP A 69 -2.10 -21.81 10.47
CA ASP A 69 -2.28 -22.38 9.13
C ASP A 69 -2.65 -21.33 8.05
N PHE A 70 -3.21 -20.18 8.44
CA PHE A 70 -3.51 -19.07 7.54
C PHE A 70 -2.28 -18.63 6.73
N PHE A 71 -1.13 -18.46 7.38
CA PHE A 71 0.12 -17.99 6.74
C PHE A 71 0.79 -19.06 5.87
N THR A 72 0.38 -20.31 6.00
CA THR A 72 0.84 -21.41 5.13
C THR A 72 -0.18 -21.77 4.04
N SER A 73 -1.36 -21.14 4.05
CA SER A 73 -2.43 -21.44 3.12
C SER A 73 -2.14 -20.91 1.72
N ASP A 74 -2.67 -21.56 0.68
CA ASP A 74 -2.60 -21.08 -0.70
C ASP A 74 -3.12 -19.65 -0.84
N ALA A 75 -4.11 -19.25 -0.04
CA ALA A 75 -4.64 -17.89 -0.07
C ALA A 75 -3.60 -16.84 0.31
N TRP A 76 -2.68 -17.19 1.22
CA TRP A 76 -1.55 -16.35 1.59
C TRP A 76 -0.37 -16.55 0.63
N THR A 77 0.11 -17.78 0.48
CA THR A 77 1.38 -18.12 -0.19
C THR A 77 1.37 -17.91 -1.70
N ASN A 78 0.20 -17.78 -2.33
CA ASN A 78 0.11 -17.39 -3.74
C ASN A 78 0.49 -15.91 -3.98
N PHE A 79 0.46 -15.08 -2.94
CA PHE A 79 0.74 -13.65 -3.05
C PHE A 79 1.88 -13.19 -2.16
N TRP A 80 1.91 -13.66 -0.91
CA TRP A 80 2.85 -13.25 0.12
C TRP A 80 3.82 -14.37 0.48
N GLU A 81 5.03 -14.02 0.88
CA GLU A 81 6.01 -14.87 1.53
C GLU A 81 6.48 -14.23 2.83
N VAL A 82 6.74 -15.07 3.83
CA VAL A 82 7.22 -14.64 5.15
C VAL A 82 8.73 -14.76 5.20
N GLU A 83 9.39 -13.71 5.66
CA GLU A 83 10.84 -13.64 5.67
C GLU A 83 11.46 -14.17 6.96
N ASN A 84 12.66 -14.74 6.82
CA ASN A 84 13.42 -15.31 7.94
C ASN A 84 14.92 -14.93 7.93
N TRP A 85 15.28 -13.93 7.13
CA TRP A 85 16.66 -13.45 7.03
C TRP A 85 17.09 -12.67 8.29
N ASN A 86 18.40 -12.41 8.40
CA ASN A 86 18.99 -11.64 9.49
C ASN A 86 19.95 -10.56 8.98
N ASN A 87 20.29 -9.58 9.82
CA ASN A 87 21.12 -8.45 9.45
C ASN A 87 22.64 -8.70 9.53
N SER A 88 23.10 -9.96 9.50
CA SER A 88 24.55 -10.23 9.47
C SER A 88 25.14 -9.80 8.13
N ASN A 89 26.26 -9.11 8.17
CA ASN A 89 27.03 -8.80 6.97
C ASN A 89 27.88 -10.02 6.59
N GLY A 90 27.61 -10.63 5.43
CA GLY A 90 28.40 -11.75 4.90
C GLY A 90 29.89 -11.41 4.66
N ALA A 91 30.29 -10.14 4.77
CA ALA A 91 31.65 -9.64 4.62
C ALA A 91 32.44 -9.46 5.94
N ALA A 92 32.04 -10.11 7.04
CA ALA A 92 32.85 -10.18 8.28
C ALA A 92 34.28 -10.74 8.06
N SER A 93 34.60 -11.21 6.85
CA SER A 93 35.93 -11.61 6.38
C SER A 93 36.84 -10.47 5.87
N ASN A 94 36.35 -9.23 5.72
CA ASN A 94 37.11 -8.13 5.10
C ASN A 94 37.53 -7.00 6.07
N GLY A 95 37.86 -7.34 7.32
CA GLY A 95 38.53 -6.41 8.26
C GLY A 95 37.69 -5.23 8.76
N ARG A 96 36.37 -5.21 8.55
CA ARG A 96 35.46 -4.28 9.22
C ARG A 96 35.15 -4.77 10.62
N ALA A 97 35.12 -3.87 11.60
CA ALA A 97 34.81 -4.20 13.00
C ALA A 97 33.33 -4.55 13.22
N ASN A 98 32.42 -4.07 12.37
CA ASN A 98 30.99 -4.41 12.44
C ASN A 98 30.69 -5.66 11.61
N THR A 99 30.17 -6.70 12.26
CA THR A 99 29.68 -7.93 11.61
C THR A 99 28.23 -7.83 11.15
N LEU A 100 27.57 -6.71 11.44
CA LEU A 100 26.18 -6.43 11.07
C LEU A 100 26.11 -5.45 9.89
N SER A 101 24.98 -5.44 9.20
CA SER A 101 24.68 -4.53 8.10
C SER A 101 24.60 -3.08 8.58
N ASN A 102 25.05 -2.15 7.73
CA ASN A 102 25.00 -0.71 7.98
C ASN A 102 25.62 -0.31 9.34
N ASP A 103 24.93 0.55 10.09
CA ASP A 103 25.31 1.03 11.42
C ASP A 103 24.56 0.30 12.55
N ALA A 104 23.95 -0.85 12.26
CA ALA A 104 23.28 -1.68 13.25
C ALA A 104 24.22 -2.04 14.40
N THR A 105 23.68 -1.99 15.62
CA THR A 105 24.41 -2.32 16.86
C THR A 105 23.90 -3.60 17.52
N ILE A 106 22.72 -4.08 17.11
CA ILE A 106 22.06 -5.26 17.63
C ILE A 106 21.83 -6.26 16.49
N TYR A 107 22.17 -7.52 16.73
CA TYR A 107 21.81 -8.60 15.83
C TYR A 107 20.29 -8.72 15.75
N MET A 108 19.75 -8.74 14.54
CA MET A 108 18.32 -8.79 14.26
C MET A 108 18.01 -9.95 13.34
N VAL A 109 16.92 -10.66 13.61
CA VAL A 109 16.42 -11.76 12.76
C VAL A 109 14.91 -11.70 12.63
N ASN A 110 14.42 -11.83 11.39
CA ASN A 110 13.00 -11.98 11.12
C ASN A 110 12.54 -13.37 11.54
N SER A 111 11.44 -13.43 12.28
CA SER A 111 10.84 -14.69 12.72
C SER A 111 9.43 -14.82 12.17
N PRO A 112 9.09 -15.93 11.49
CA PRO A 112 7.72 -16.17 11.03
C PRO A 112 6.68 -16.12 12.17
N SER A 113 7.08 -16.55 13.37
CA SER A 113 6.23 -16.49 14.56
C SER A 113 5.88 -15.08 15.04
N ASN A 114 6.54 -14.02 14.56
CA ASN A 114 6.19 -12.64 14.89
C ASN A 114 5.10 -12.05 13.99
N ILE A 115 4.61 -12.81 13.02
CA ILE A 115 3.46 -12.44 12.19
C ILE A 115 2.28 -13.32 12.63
N TYR A 116 1.22 -12.71 13.16
CA TYR A 116 0.09 -13.44 13.72
C TYR A 116 -1.22 -12.67 13.67
N ILE A 117 -2.33 -13.38 13.80
CA ILE A 117 -3.66 -12.78 13.93
C ILE A 117 -3.96 -12.56 15.42
N ALA A 118 -4.18 -11.31 15.82
CA ALA A 118 -4.56 -10.94 17.18
C ALA A 118 -6.06 -10.63 17.26
N LYS A 119 -6.65 -10.75 18.46
CA LYS A 119 -8.05 -10.36 18.69
C LYS A 119 -8.15 -8.87 19.00
N ALA A 120 -9.23 -8.24 18.54
CA ALA A 120 -9.50 -6.83 18.84
C ALA A 120 -9.77 -6.58 20.33
N ALA A 121 -10.32 -7.55 21.06
CA ALA A 121 -10.59 -7.44 22.49
C ALA A 121 -9.32 -7.43 23.36
N ASP A 122 -8.22 -7.99 22.85
CA ASP A 122 -6.94 -8.08 23.56
C ASP A 122 -6.17 -6.73 23.52
N ASP A 123 -6.71 -5.72 22.83
CA ASP A 123 -6.03 -4.46 22.54
C ASP A 123 -6.08 -3.41 23.66
N GLY A 124 -6.95 -3.54 24.67
CA GLY A 124 -7.01 -2.60 25.83
C GLY A 124 -7.26 -1.11 25.51
N GLY A 125 -7.26 -0.70 24.24
CA GLY A 125 -7.39 0.66 23.74
C GLY A 125 -8.83 0.99 23.37
N GLY A 126 -9.62 1.37 24.38
CA GLY A 126 -10.90 2.02 24.14
C GLY A 126 -10.71 3.41 23.52
N GLY A 127 -11.37 3.67 22.40
CA GLY A 127 -11.55 5.01 21.82
C GLY A 127 -10.88 5.15 20.45
N GLY A 128 -11.50 5.70 19.41
CA GLY A 128 -12.84 6.23 19.26
C GLY A 128 -13.10 6.33 17.75
N GLY A 129 -14.36 6.18 17.35
CA GLY A 129 -14.77 6.27 15.96
C GLY A 129 -14.39 7.63 15.37
N GLY A 130 -13.54 7.60 14.34
CA GLY A 130 -13.20 8.76 13.53
C GLY A 130 -12.94 8.29 12.10
N GLY A 131 -13.93 8.54 11.22
CA GLY A 131 -13.76 8.62 9.76
C GLY A 131 -13.35 7.35 9.00
N GLY A 132 -14.34 6.64 8.45
CA GLY A 132 -14.13 5.74 7.30
C GLY A 132 -14.01 4.24 7.63
N GLY A 133 -15.13 3.52 7.62
CA GLY A 133 -15.18 2.06 7.41
C GLY A 133 -14.90 1.14 8.61
N GLY A 134 -14.53 1.67 9.79
CA GLY A 134 -14.34 0.87 11.01
C GLY A 134 -15.65 0.56 11.72
N GLY A 135 -16.44 -0.37 11.19
CA GLY A 135 -17.66 -0.87 11.85
C GLY A 135 -17.36 -1.53 13.20
N ARG A 136 -18.37 -1.62 14.08
CA ARG A 136 -18.39 -2.36 15.36
C ARG A 136 -18.07 -3.87 15.24
N ASP A 137 -17.70 -4.33 14.05
CA ASP A 137 -17.59 -5.72 13.66
C ASP A 137 -16.13 -6.20 13.56
N VAL A 138 -15.12 -5.35 13.76
CA VAL A 138 -13.71 -5.81 13.74
C VAL A 138 -13.42 -6.71 14.94
N VAL A 139 -13.19 -8.01 14.70
CA VAL A 139 -12.88 -8.97 15.77
C VAL A 139 -11.41 -9.37 15.82
N THR A 140 -10.66 -9.17 14.73
CA THR A 140 -9.22 -9.47 14.63
C THR A 140 -8.45 -8.45 13.80
N PHE A 141 -7.13 -8.53 13.82
CA PHE A 141 -6.21 -7.86 12.90
C PHE A 141 -4.90 -8.65 12.77
N LEU A 142 -4.17 -8.47 11.67
CA LEU A 142 -2.81 -8.98 11.52
C LEU A 142 -1.86 -8.12 12.37
N THR A 143 -0.91 -8.76 13.04
CA THR A 143 0.11 -8.12 13.86
C THR A 143 1.49 -8.57 13.42
N MET A 144 2.39 -7.61 13.22
CA MET A 144 3.82 -7.82 13.01
C MET A 144 4.56 -7.28 14.22
N ARG A 145 5.19 -8.15 15.00
CA ARG A 145 5.86 -7.80 16.25
C ARG A 145 7.37 -7.67 16.05
N THR A 146 7.94 -6.66 16.69
CA THR A 146 9.37 -6.65 17.01
C THR A 146 9.57 -6.55 18.51
N LYS A 147 10.55 -7.30 19.05
CA LYS A 147 10.84 -7.32 20.48
C LYS A 147 12.34 -7.35 20.75
N ARG A 148 12.78 -6.50 21.68
CA ARG A 148 14.15 -6.52 22.16
C ARG A 148 14.31 -7.60 23.21
N LEU A 149 14.99 -8.67 22.84
CA LEU A 149 15.43 -9.72 23.77
C LEU A 149 16.78 -9.33 24.39
N HIS A 150 17.28 -10.12 25.34
CA HIS A 150 18.56 -9.84 25.96
C HIS A 150 19.69 -9.81 24.91
N ASP A 151 19.76 -10.83 24.06
CA ASP A 151 20.89 -11.04 23.14
C ASP A 151 20.67 -10.46 21.74
N PHE A 152 19.42 -10.36 21.27
CA PHE A 152 19.12 -9.95 19.89
C PHE A 152 17.76 -9.24 19.77
N GLN A 153 17.48 -8.67 18.60
CA GLN A 153 16.15 -8.22 18.23
C GLN A 153 15.46 -9.29 17.40
N THR A 154 14.26 -9.71 17.82
CA THR A 154 13.39 -10.47 16.93
C THR A 154 12.48 -9.50 16.17
N ALA A 155 12.34 -9.70 14.86
CA ALA A 155 11.62 -8.82 13.95
C ALA A 155 10.59 -9.63 13.13
N ALA A 156 9.83 -8.92 12.30
CA ALA A 156 8.85 -9.51 11.40
C ALA A 156 8.92 -8.82 10.04
N GLU A 157 8.91 -9.60 8.97
CA GLU A 157 8.78 -9.12 7.60
C GLU A 157 8.03 -10.13 6.75
N PHE A 158 7.16 -9.62 5.89
CA PHE A 158 6.60 -10.39 4.78
C PHE A 158 6.60 -9.51 3.53
N GLN A 159 6.73 -10.15 2.38
CA GLN A 159 6.76 -9.47 1.09
C GLN A 159 5.92 -10.21 0.06
N THR A 160 5.69 -9.60 -1.08
CA THR A 160 5.11 -10.32 -2.22
C THR A 160 6.08 -11.39 -2.71
N ALA A 161 5.58 -12.59 -3.03
CA ALA A 161 6.37 -13.73 -3.51
C ALA A 161 7.08 -13.50 -4.87
N ASP A 162 6.85 -12.34 -5.49
CA ASP A 162 7.50 -11.87 -6.70
C ASP A 162 7.76 -10.36 -6.63
N ALA A 163 8.69 -9.87 -7.44
CA ALA A 163 9.04 -8.45 -7.54
C ALA A 163 8.57 -7.83 -8.87
N GLY A 164 7.45 -8.32 -9.42
CA GLY A 164 6.94 -7.95 -10.74
C GLY A 164 5.96 -6.77 -10.76
N TYR A 165 5.77 -6.06 -9.64
CA TYR A 165 4.78 -4.98 -9.54
C TYR A 165 5.38 -3.67 -10.03
N GLN A 166 4.75 -3.02 -11.01
CA GLN A 166 5.27 -1.78 -11.58
C GLN A 166 4.17 -0.76 -11.83
N PHE A 167 4.29 0.31 -11.04
CA PHE A 167 3.25 1.26 -10.67
C PHE A 167 2.05 0.61 -9.99
N LEU A 168 1.70 1.16 -8.83
CA LEU A 168 0.63 0.65 -7.99
C LEU A 168 0.02 1.77 -7.13
N SER A 169 -1.18 1.51 -6.63
CA SER A 169 -1.79 2.20 -5.49
C SER A 169 -1.89 1.16 -4.38
N LEU A 170 -1.04 1.27 -3.36
CA LEU A 170 -0.96 0.36 -2.23
C LEU A 170 -1.55 1.02 -1.00
N ARG A 171 -2.48 0.34 -0.33
CA ARG A 171 -3.23 0.86 0.81
C ARG A 171 -3.19 -0.14 1.95
N MET A 172 -3.05 0.37 3.17
CA MET A 172 -3.27 -0.41 4.38
C MET A 172 -4.09 0.39 5.38
N ARG A 173 -5.08 -0.24 6.02
CA ARG A 173 -5.64 0.29 7.26
C ARG A 173 -4.86 -0.26 8.42
N ALA A 174 -4.02 0.56 9.02
CA ALA A 174 -3.04 0.13 9.98
C ALA A 174 -2.88 1.14 11.12
N ARG A 175 -2.16 0.71 12.15
CA ARG A 175 -1.56 1.57 13.17
C ARG A 175 -0.28 0.93 13.69
N THR A 176 0.57 1.75 14.28
CA THR A 176 1.76 1.31 15.01
C THR A 176 1.53 1.47 16.51
N VAL A 177 1.97 0.51 17.32
CA VAL A 177 1.84 0.55 18.78
C VAL A 177 3.13 0.08 19.46
N GLY A 178 3.28 0.42 20.74
CA GLY A 178 4.36 -0.06 21.59
C GLY A 178 5.47 0.96 21.87
N ALA A 179 6.61 0.44 22.29
CA ALA A 179 7.71 1.20 22.86
C ALA A 179 8.56 1.95 21.81
N PRO A 180 9.27 3.02 22.21
CA PRO A 180 10.24 3.68 21.35
C PRO A 180 11.40 2.75 20.97
N GLY A 181 12.03 3.02 19.82
CA GLY A 181 13.20 2.28 19.34
C GLY A 181 12.90 1.25 18.24
N ALA A 182 11.74 1.34 17.57
CA ALA A 182 11.37 0.50 16.44
C ALA A 182 10.98 1.32 15.21
N VAL A 183 11.00 0.63 14.08
CA VAL A 183 10.46 1.07 12.80
C VAL A 183 9.37 0.09 12.39
N THR A 184 8.26 0.60 11.88
CA THR A 184 7.28 -0.18 11.12
C THR A 184 7.12 0.42 9.75
N ALA A 185 7.11 -0.41 8.71
CA ALA A 185 7.10 0.08 7.34
C ALA A 185 6.13 -0.65 6.42
N MET A 186 5.72 0.07 5.38
CA MET A 186 5.11 -0.43 4.16
C MET A 186 5.86 0.20 2.99
N PHE A 187 6.44 -0.61 2.11
CA PHE A 187 7.35 -0.09 1.09
C PHE A 187 7.39 -0.97 -0.16
N THR A 188 7.83 -0.38 -1.27
CA THR A 188 8.24 -1.13 -2.46
C THR A 188 9.75 -1.32 -2.45
N TYR A 189 10.27 -2.47 -2.85
CA TYR A 189 11.72 -2.70 -2.87
C TYR A 189 12.19 -3.53 -4.07
N ARG A 190 13.28 -3.08 -4.69
CA ARG A 190 14.18 -3.88 -5.51
C ARG A 190 15.61 -3.48 -5.20
N GLY A 191 16.36 -4.43 -4.65
CA GLY A 191 17.79 -4.27 -4.38
C GLY A 191 18.63 -4.18 -5.65
N ALA A 192 19.82 -3.60 -5.51
CA ALA A 192 20.82 -3.53 -6.56
C ALA A 192 22.23 -3.69 -5.96
N ALA A 193 23.16 -4.24 -6.75
CA ALA A 193 24.56 -4.36 -6.32
C ALA A 193 25.23 -2.99 -6.09
N ASP A 194 24.76 -1.97 -6.79
CA ASP A 194 25.14 -0.57 -6.55
C ASP A 194 24.02 0.09 -5.73
N PRO A 195 24.29 0.52 -4.47
CA PRO A 195 23.29 1.18 -3.64
C PRO A 195 22.65 2.40 -4.32
N ALA A 196 23.38 3.08 -5.20
CA ALA A 196 22.86 4.23 -5.96
C ALA A 196 21.74 3.85 -6.95
N ARG A 197 21.48 2.56 -7.16
CA ARG A 197 20.47 2.03 -8.10
C ARG A 197 19.34 1.26 -7.41
N VAL A 198 19.29 1.24 -6.08
CA VAL A 198 18.14 0.70 -5.34
C VAL A 198 16.87 1.39 -5.83
N GLN A 199 15.78 0.63 -5.92
CA GLN A 199 14.47 1.11 -6.34
C GLN A 199 13.50 0.88 -5.17
N GLU A 200 13.17 1.95 -4.45
CA GLU A 200 12.37 1.83 -3.24
C GLU A 200 11.60 3.11 -2.92
N ALA A 201 10.42 2.93 -2.33
CA ALA A 201 9.53 4.01 -1.92
C ALA A 201 8.82 3.60 -0.62
N ASP A 202 8.93 4.46 0.38
CA ASP A 202 8.77 4.07 1.78
C ASP A 202 7.64 4.81 2.48
N VAL A 203 6.96 4.11 3.38
CA VAL A 203 6.19 4.67 4.50
C VAL A 203 6.81 4.13 5.77
N GLU A 204 7.50 4.98 6.53
CA GLU A 204 8.20 4.56 7.75
C GLU A 204 7.73 5.34 8.98
N ILE A 205 7.30 4.59 10.00
CA ILE A 205 6.93 5.11 11.31
C ILE A 205 8.03 4.77 12.29
N LEU A 206 8.64 5.78 12.89
CA LEU A 206 9.60 5.61 13.98
C LEU A 206 8.89 5.76 15.33
N THR A 207 8.87 4.71 16.14
CA THR A 207 8.18 4.74 17.43
C THR A 207 8.85 5.66 18.45
N ARG A 208 10.13 6.00 18.26
CA ARG A 208 10.85 7.02 19.05
C ARG A 208 10.56 8.45 18.60
N GLY A 209 10.02 8.63 17.39
CA GLY A 209 9.75 9.93 16.80
C GLY A 209 8.48 10.58 17.34
N PRO A 210 8.20 11.83 16.96
CA PRO A 210 6.94 12.49 17.28
C PRO A 210 5.74 11.66 16.79
N ARG A 211 4.72 11.50 17.64
CA ARG A 211 3.53 10.67 17.32
C ARG A 211 2.77 11.12 16.07
N SER A 212 2.86 12.40 15.74
CA SER A 212 2.17 13.02 14.61
C SER A 212 2.99 13.04 13.34
N VAL A 213 4.14 12.36 13.26
CA VAL A 213 5.05 12.43 12.10
C VAL A 213 5.31 11.04 11.53
N ILE A 214 5.29 10.95 10.20
CA ILE A 214 5.72 9.80 9.41
C ILE A 214 6.81 10.26 8.44
N GLN A 215 7.81 9.41 8.20
CA GLN A 215 8.79 9.64 7.15
C GLN A 215 8.37 8.92 5.86
N TYR A 216 8.45 9.66 4.76
CA TYR A 216 8.24 9.15 3.41
C TYR A 216 9.51 9.36 2.60
N THR A 217 9.95 8.33 1.89
CA THR A 217 11.24 8.35 1.19
C THR A 217 11.11 7.69 -0.17
N ASN A 218 11.85 8.18 -1.16
CA ASN A 218 12.25 7.39 -2.32
C ASN A 218 13.76 7.14 -2.20
N GLN A 219 14.19 5.88 -2.15
CA GLN A 219 15.62 5.56 -2.01
C GLN A 219 16.34 5.54 -3.38
N PRO A 220 17.67 5.75 -3.40
CA PRO A 220 18.55 6.10 -2.29
C PRO A 220 18.44 7.56 -1.77
N SER A 221 18.13 7.71 -0.49
CA SER A 221 18.11 9.00 0.22
C SER A 221 19.47 9.44 0.76
N ASP A 222 20.46 8.55 0.73
CA ASP A 222 21.85 8.82 1.03
C ASP A 222 22.76 8.21 -0.05
N LEU A 223 23.95 8.76 -0.24
CA LEU A 223 24.93 8.21 -1.17
C LEU A 223 26.23 7.87 -0.46
N PRO A 224 26.93 6.79 -0.87
CA PRO A 224 28.26 6.49 -0.37
C PRO A 224 29.25 7.65 -0.61
N ALA A 225 30.25 7.73 0.27
CA ALA A 225 31.43 8.61 0.17
C ALA A 225 31.15 10.13 0.25
N ASP A 226 30.80 10.60 1.45
CA ASP A 226 30.79 12.02 1.86
C ASP A 226 29.83 12.94 1.08
N ARG A 227 28.93 12.38 0.26
CA ARG A 227 27.94 13.15 -0.51
C ARG A 227 26.68 13.52 0.28
N GLY A 228 26.52 12.95 1.47
CA GLY A 228 25.49 13.32 2.45
C GLY A 228 24.08 12.86 2.08
N GLU A 229 23.14 13.19 2.96
CA GLU A 229 21.71 12.99 2.76
C GLU A 229 21.19 13.83 1.59
N ILE A 230 20.27 13.25 0.82
CA ILE A 230 19.59 13.92 -0.29
C ILE A 230 18.23 14.39 0.21
N ALA A 231 18.18 15.64 0.69
CA ALA A 231 16.96 16.23 1.26
C ALA A 231 15.72 16.15 0.35
N GLU A 232 15.90 16.08 -0.97
CA GLU A 232 14.79 15.98 -1.93
C GLU A 232 14.12 14.60 -1.94
N ALA A 233 14.82 13.55 -1.52
CA ALA A 233 14.38 12.16 -1.52
C ALA A 233 13.46 11.80 -0.34
N THR A 234 13.45 12.62 0.72
CA THR A 234 12.78 12.32 1.99
C THR A 234 11.85 13.45 2.44
N ARG A 235 10.70 13.11 3.01
CA ARG A 235 9.75 14.05 3.64
C ARG A 235 9.30 13.53 5.00
N ASN A 236 9.62 14.28 6.05
CA ASN A 236 8.98 14.12 7.36
C ASN A 236 7.68 14.92 7.36
N ALA A 237 6.55 14.23 7.31
CA ALA A 237 5.24 14.87 7.17
C ALA A 237 4.45 14.76 8.47
N THR A 238 3.78 15.86 8.84
CA THR A 238 2.80 15.84 9.92
C THR A 238 1.51 15.19 9.44
N LEU A 239 1.01 14.22 10.19
CA LEU A 239 -0.23 13.53 9.91
C LEU A 239 -1.42 14.49 9.88
N PRO A 240 -2.29 14.39 8.85
CA PRO A 240 -3.44 15.26 8.73
C PRO A 240 -4.46 15.03 9.85
N GLY A 241 -5.26 16.05 10.15
CA GLY A 241 -6.38 15.92 11.10
C GLY A 241 -5.98 15.76 12.56
N GLY A 242 -4.70 15.93 12.90
CA GLY A 242 -4.19 15.73 14.26
C GLY A 242 -4.04 14.25 14.65
N ALA A 243 -4.06 13.34 13.67
CA ALA A 243 -3.85 11.92 13.90
C ALA A 243 -2.45 11.63 14.45
N ALA A 244 -2.35 10.57 15.23
CA ALA A 244 -1.11 9.93 15.60
C ALA A 244 -0.90 8.65 14.79
N TRP A 245 0.35 8.21 14.62
CA TRP A 245 0.65 6.93 13.97
C TRP A 245 0.09 5.71 14.74
N SER A 246 -0.40 5.92 15.96
CA SER A 246 -1.10 4.91 16.77
C SER A 246 -2.61 4.86 16.57
N ASP A 247 -3.17 5.81 15.82
CA ASP A 247 -4.58 5.80 15.47
C ASP A 247 -4.77 4.92 14.23
N TRP A 248 -5.91 4.23 14.15
CA TRP A 248 -6.25 3.47 12.96
C TRP A 248 -6.52 4.41 11.78
N ALA A 249 -5.62 4.42 10.80
CA ALA A 249 -5.72 5.25 9.61
C ALA A 249 -5.51 4.42 8.34
N VAL A 250 -6.02 4.92 7.21
CA VAL A 250 -5.69 4.38 5.89
C VAL A 250 -4.44 5.08 5.37
N HIS A 251 -3.31 4.36 5.37
CA HIS A 251 -2.08 4.78 4.71
C HIS A 251 -2.11 4.32 3.27
N ARG A 252 -1.74 5.20 2.34
CA ARG A 252 -1.70 4.89 0.92
C ARG A 252 -0.46 5.44 0.26
N LEU A 253 0.19 4.62 -0.58
CA LEU A 253 1.22 5.01 -1.53
C LEU A 253 0.68 4.87 -2.95
N ASP A 254 0.64 5.96 -3.70
CA ASP A 254 0.51 5.94 -5.15
C ASP A 254 1.89 6.09 -5.79
N TRP A 255 2.36 5.01 -6.39
CA TRP A 255 3.56 5.01 -7.20
C TRP A 255 3.18 5.06 -8.67
N THR A 256 3.47 6.19 -9.32
CA THR A 256 3.27 6.40 -10.76
C THR A 256 4.61 6.73 -11.43
N PRO A 257 4.70 6.80 -12.78
CA PRO A 257 5.96 7.14 -13.44
C PRO A 257 6.53 8.49 -13.01
N GLU A 258 5.71 9.45 -12.61
CA GLU A 258 6.19 10.80 -12.37
C GLU A 258 6.52 11.06 -10.90
N ARG A 259 5.76 10.43 -9.97
CA ARG A 259 5.80 10.75 -8.54
C ARG A 259 5.41 9.55 -7.68
N SER A 260 5.96 9.54 -6.47
CA SER A 260 5.40 8.83 -5.32
C SER A 260 4.55 9.83 -4.53
N VAL A 261 3.29 9.50 -4.24
CA VAL A 261 2.38 10.32 -3.42
C VAL A 261 1.85 9.49 -2.29
N TRP A 262 1.93 10.03 -1.08
CA TRP A 262 1.44 9.38 0.11
C TRP A 262 0.23 10.10 0.68
N TYR A 263 -0.76 9.33 1.12
CA TYR A 263 -1.98 9.82 1.72
C TYR A 263 -2.22 9.16 3.06
N VAL A 264 -2.91 9.90 3.93
CA VAL A 264 -3.46 9.39 5.19
C VAL A 264 -4.94 9.79 5.23
N ASP A 265 -5.82 8.78 5.34
CA ASP A 265 -7.28 8.93 5.28
C ASP A 265 -7.75 9.76 4.06
N GLY A 266 -7.15 9.46 2.89
CA GLY A 266 -7.46 10.11 1.62
C GLY A 266 -6.92 11.53 1.46
N ARG A 267 -6.20 12.08 2.45
CA ARG A 267 -5.57 13.40 2.40
C ARG A 267 -4.09 13.25 2.08
N GLU A 268 -3.59 14.00 1.10
CA GLU A 268 -2.18 13.99 0.73
C GLU A 268 -1.33 14.42 1.94
N ALA A 269 -0.35 13.59 2.30
CA ALA A 269 0.60 13.82 3.38
C ALA A 269 1.98 14.23 2.83
N ALA A 270 2.41 13.64 1.72
CA ALA A 270 3.65 14.00 1.05
C ALA A 270 3.60 13.63 -0.44
N SER A 271 4.47 14.26 -1.22
CA SER A 271 4.72 13.85 -2.60
C SER A 271 6.15 14.15 -3.03
N ILE A 272 6.79 13.17 -3.67
CA ILE A 272 8.20 13.21 -4.08
C ILE A 272 8.29 12.81 -5.55
N ALA A 273 8.86 13.70 -6.37
CA ALA A 273 9.15 13.46 -7.80
C ALA A 273 10.62 13.08 -8.05
N PHE A 274 11.47 13.29 -7.05
CA PHE A 274 12.88 12.93 -7.10
C PHE A 274 13.05 11.43 -6.83
N GLN A 275 13.94 10.78 -7.59
CA GLN A 275 14.26 9.35 -7.48
C GLN A 275 13.06 8.39 -7.42
N VAL A 276 11.96 8.74 -8.08
CA VAL A 276 10.79 7.84 -8.17
C VAL A 276 11.24 6.50 -8.77
N PRO A 277 10.95 5.37 -8.11
CA PRO A 277 11.32 4.05 -8.62
C PRO A 277 10.83 3.82 -10.04
N ARG A 278 11.67 3.19 -10.86
CA ARG A 278 11.46 3.01 -12.30
C ARG A 278 11.29 1.56 -12.69
N ASP A 279 11.86 0.63 -11.95
CA ASP A 279 11.81 -0.81 -12.25
C ASP A 279 10.73 -1.52 -11.42
N PRO A 280 10.19 -2.67 -11.87
CA PRO A 280 9.27 -3.47 -11.07
C PRO A 280 9.86 -3.84 -9.70
N ALA A 281 9.08 -3.79 -8.64
CA ALA A 281 9.53 -4.03 -7.28
C ALA A 281 8.61 -5.02 -6.54
N ALA A 282 9.11 -5.60 -5.46
CA ALA A 282 8.27 -6.31 -4.49
C ALA A 282 7.54 -5.30 -3.60
N VAL A 283 6.43 -5.70 -2.99
CA VAL A 283 5.76 -4.94 -1.92
C VAL A 283 6.04 -5.62 -0.60
N ASN A 284 6.42 -4.85 0.41
CA ASN A 284 6.99 -5.34 1.66
C ASN A 284 6.33 -4.63 2.85
N PHE A 285 6.23 -5.36 3.96
CA PHE A 285 5.82 -4.84 5.26
C PHE A 285 6.77 -5.39 6.30
N ASN A 286 7.17 -4.55 7.26
CA ASN A 286 8.00 -5.01 8.36
C ASN A 286 7.76 -4.26 9.68
N ALA A 287 8.22 -4.89 10.76
CA ALA A 287 8.36 -4.31 12.07
C ALA A 287 9.70 -4.75 12.64
N TRP A 288 10.59 -3.81 12.92
CA TRP A 288 11.98 -4.11 13.22
C TRP A 288 12.66 -3.07 14.12
N SER A 289 13.83 -3.46 14.63
CA SER A 289 14.78 -2.61 15.34
C SER A 289 16.15 -3.27 15.27
N ASP A 290 17.21 -2.49 15.22
CA ASP A 290 18.58 -2.99 15.17
C ASP A 290 19.55 -2.15 16.01
N GLY A 291 19.00 -1.20 16.79
CA GLY A 291 19.79 -0.26 17.58
C GLY A 291 20.63 0.71 16.76
N GLY A 292 20.50 0.72 15.43
CA GLY A 292 21.17 1.65 14.53
C GLY A 292 20.65 3.07 14.70
N SER A 293 21.28 4.01 13.99
CA SER A 293 20.91 5.43 14.09
C SER A 293 19.46 5.68 13.69
N TRP A 294 18.89 4.87 12.78
CA TRP A 294 17.52 5.00 12.29
C TRP A 294 16.47 4.50 13.28
N SER A 295 16.51 3.22 13.65
CA SER A 295 15.57 2.64 14.61
C SER A 295 15.75 3.20 16.02
N GLY A 296 16.99 3.47 16.41
CA GLY A 296 17.38 3.84 17.76
C GLY A 296 17.34 2.67 18.74
N ASN A 297 17.71 2.96 19.99
CA ASN A 297 17.72 1.95 21.03
C ASN A 297 16.31 1.60 21.52
N MET A 298 15.95 0.32 21.45
CA MET A 298 14.82 -0.26 22.17
C MET A 298 15.32 -0.88 23.48
N THR A 299 14.64 -0.63 24.60
CA THR A 299 15.03 -1.21 25.90
C THR A 299 14.81 -2.72 25.89
N VAL A 300 15.70 -3.49 26.53
CA VAL A 300 15.51 -4.95 26.67
C VAL A 300 14.19 -5.24 27.39
N GLY A 301 13.38 -6.11 26.78
CA GLY A 301 12.03 -6.46 27.23
C GLY A 301 10.92 -5.70 26.52
N ASP A 302 11.21 -4.53 25.94
CA ASP A 302 10.25 -3.72 25.20
C ASP A 302 9.90 -4.35 23.85
N GLU A 303 8.72 -4.01 23.35
CA GLU A 303 8.21 -4.41 22.05
C GLU A 303 7.41 -3.30 21.37
N ALA A 304 7.35 -3.38 20.05
CA ALA A 304 6.50 -2.57 19.20
C ALA A 304 5.86 -3.45 18.12
N SER A 305 4.79 -2.97 17.51
CA SER A 305 4.10 -3.73 16.47
C SER A 305 3.43 -2.84 15.42
N LEU A 306 3.43 -3.33 14.18
CA LEU A 306 2.53 -2.88 13.12
C LEU A 306 1.28 -3.74 13.19
N GLN A 307 0.11 -3.12 13.28
CA GLN A 307 -1.17 -3.82 13.28
C GLN A 307 -1.98 -3.40 12.05
N ILE A 308 -2.50 -4.37 11.30
CA ILE A 308 -3.12 -4.18 9.99
C ILE A 308 -4.49 -4.84 9.97
N GLN A 309 -5.53 -4.05 9.68
CA GLN A 309 -6.90 -4.57 9.50
C GLN A 309 -7.11 -5.11 8.09
N TRP A 310 -6.58 -4.42 7.08
CA TRP A 310 -6.64 -4.87 5.70
C TRP A 310 -5.55 -4.21 4.84
N ILE A 311 -5.25 -4.87 3.72
CA ILE A 311 -4.38 -4.37 2.65
C ILE A 311 -5.18 -4.38 1.35
N GLU A 312 -5.10 -3.31 0.57
CA GLU A 312 -5.78 -3.17 -0.73
C GLU A 312 -4.79 -2.62 -1.76
N MET A 313 -4.75 -3.24 -2.95
CA MET A 313 -3.79 -2.92 -4.00
C MET A 313 -4.50 -2.77 -5.33
N LEU A 314 -4.29 -1.64 -6.01
CA LEU A 314 -4.44 -1.54 -7.46
C LEU A 314 -3.06 -1.60 -8.09
N TYR A 315 -2.83 -2.50 -9.04
CA TYR A 315 -1.49 -2.70 -9.56
C TYR A 315 -1.47 -3.13 -11.02
N ASN A 316 -0.33 -2.84 -11.65
CA ASN A 316 0.07 -3.52 -12.86
C ASN A 316 1.24 -4.45 -12.52
N SER A 317 1.33 -5.56 -13.25
CA SER A 317 2.41 -6.52 -13.07
C SER A 317 3.00 -6.86 -14.43
N THR A 318 4.33 -6.93 -14.50
CA THR A 318 5.05 -7.36 -15.70
C THR A 318 4.85 -8.84 -16.01
N ASP A 319 4.30 -9.60 -15.06
CA ASP A 319 3.98 -11.01 -15.22
C ASP A 319 2.59 -11.20 -15.83
N ALA A 320 2.58 -11.72 -17.06
CA ALA A 320 1.39 -11.93 -17.88
C ALA A 320 0.39 -12.97 -17.33
N GLY A 321 0.60 -13.52 -16.13
CA GLY A 321 -0.16 -14.66 -15.59
C GLY A 321 -0.93 -14.43 -14.28
N LYS A 322 -0.68 -13.35 -13.53
CA LYS A 322 -1.34 -13.14 -12.22
C LYS A 322 -2.75 -12.57 -12.41
N GLN A 323 -3.79 -13.25 -11.90
CA GLN A 323 -5.17 -12.75 -11.84
C GLN A 323 -5.35 -11.83 -10.62
N SER A 324 -6.43 -11.04 -10.59
CA SER A 324 -6.86 -10.29 -9.39
C SER A 324 -7.05 -11.24 -8.20
N ALA A 325 -6.63 -10.83 -7.00
CA ALA A 325 -6.61 -11.68 -5.82
C ALA A 325 -7.52 -11.12 -4.71
N ALA A 326 -8.67 -11.75 -4.47
CA ALA A 326 -9.52 -11.43 -3.34
C ALA A 326 -9.39 -12.53 -2.27
N VAL A 327 -8.80 -12.19 -1.12
CA VAL A 327 -8.73 -13.10 0.04
C VAL A 327 -9.70 -12.58 1.10
N ALA A 328 -10.90 -13.14 1.11
CA ALA A 328 -11.90 -12.92 2.17
C ALA A 328 -12.10 -14.20 2.99
N ALA A 329 -12.32 -14.04 4.30
CA ALA A 329 -12.61 -15.09 5.26
C ALA A 329 -13.98 -15.76 4.98
N SER A 330 -14.06 -16.64 3.99
CA SER A 330 -15.13 -17.62 3.87
C SER A 330 -14.71 -18.71 2.90
N GLY A 331 -14.44 -19.91 3.43
CA GLY A 331 -14.17 -21.07 2.60
C GLY A 331 -15.37 -21.43 1.72
N SER A 332 -15.17 -21.46 0.40
CA SER A 332 -15.95 -22.33 -0.50
C SER A 332 -15.36 -22.39 -1.92
N ARG A 333 -14.93 -23.62 -2.26
CA ARG A 333 -14.90 -24.31 -3.57
C ARG A 333 -14.04 -23.72 -4.70
N THR A 334 -12.93 -24.41 -4.90
CA THR A 334 -12.31 -24.74 -6.20
C THR A 334 -13.31 -24.79 -7.36
N VAL A 335 -13.12 -23.91 -8.35
CA VAL A 335 -13.63 -24.10 -9.70
C VAL A 335 -12.44 -24.36 -10.63
N SER A 336 -12.48 -25.55 -11.23
CA SER A 336 -11.60 -26.08 -12.25
C SER A 336 -11.22 -25.05 -13.32
N GLY A 337 -9.90 -24.95 -13.57
CA GLY A 337 -9.31 -24.04 -14.52
C GLY A 337 -9.78 -24.27 -15.96
N ARG A 338 -10.31 -23.21 -16.56
CA ARG A 338 -10.31 -23.04 -18.02
C ARG A 338 -9.13 -22.15 -18.39
N ARG A 339 -8.12 -22.72 -19.05
CA ARG A 339 -7.04 -21.98 -19.71
C ARG A 339 -7.66 -20.95 -20.66
N ILE A 340 -7.55 -19.67 -20.35
CA ILE A 340 -7.84 -18.59 -21.31
C ILE A 340 -6.51 -18.07 -21.82
N MET A 341 -6.37 -18.15 -23.14
CA MET A 341 -5.17 -17.83 -23.89
C MET A 341 -4.67 -16.41 -23.60
N GLY A 342 -3.36 -16.29 -23.39
CA GLY A 342 -2.67 -15.01 -23.25
C GLY A 342 -3.02 -14.09 -24.41
N ARG A 343 -3.55 -12.92 -24.08
CA ARG A 343 -3.88 -11.87 -25.05
C ARG A 343 -2.75 -10.85 -25.08
N SER A 344 -2.21 -10.71 -26.29
CA SER A 344 -1.11 -9.84 -26.69
C SER A 344 -1.31 -8.37 -26.30
N ALA A 345 -0.21 -7.73 -25.91
CA ALA A 345 -0.05 -6.30 -25.62
C ALA A 345 -0.28 -5.39 -26.85
N LYS A 346 -1.55 -5.25 -27.27
CA LYS A 346 -2.02 -4.08 -28.04
C LYS A 346 -2.92 -3.29 -27.11
N HIS A 347 -2.65 -1.99 -26.94
CA HIS A 347 -3.38 -1.04 -26.09
C HIS A 347 -4.83 -1.46 -25.86
N HIS A 348 -5.08 -2.15 -24.74
CA HIS A 348 -6.42 -2.52 -24.34
C HIS A 348 -7.12 -1.22 -24.00
N ALA A 349 -7.99 -0.75 -24.90
CA ALA A 349 -8.90 0.33 -24.57
C ALA A 349 -9.71 -0.14 -23.35
N CYS A 350 -9.60 0.58 -22.23
CA CYS A 350 -10.38 0.27 -21.05
C CYS A 350 -11.86 0.57 -21.36
N LYS A 351 -12.68 -0.47 -21.55
CA LYS A 351 -14.09 -0.31 -21.93
C LYS A 351 -15.00 -0.32 -20.71
N VAL A 352 -14.66 -1.15 -19.74
CA VAL A 352 -15.35 -1.24 -18.44
C VAL A 352 -14.42 -0.68 -17.36
N VAL A 353 -14.70 0.53 -16.90
CA VAL A 353 -13.96 1.18 -15.82
C VAL A 353 -14.69 0.90 -14.51
N CYS A 354 -14.00 0.36 -13.53
CA CYS A 354 -14.51 0.19 -12.17
C CYS A 354 -13.73 1.05 -11.18
N THR A 355 -14.28 1.32 -10.01
CA THR A 355 -13.61 2.04 -8.92
C THR A 355 -13.68 1.22 -7.63
N ILE A 356 -12.63 1.27 -6.82
CA ILE A 356 -12.66 0.85 -5.41
C ILE A 356 -12.82 2.05 -4.47
N ASP A 357 -12.62 3.27 -4.99
CA ASP A 357 -12.73 4.50 -4.23
C ASP A 357 -14.20 4.93 -4.10
N GLY A 358 -14.60 5.28 -2.87
CA GLY A 358 -15.97 5.71 -2.55
C GLY A 358 -17.00 4.58 -2.50
N VAL A 359 -16.56 3.32 -2.59
CA VAL A 359 -17.41 2.13 -2.43
C VAL A 359 -17.68 1.88 -0.95
N ALA A 360 -18.92 1.56 -0.60
CA ALA A 360 -19.32 1.34 0.79
C ALA A 360 -18.64 0.11 1.42
N ASP A 361 -18.51 -0.95 0.62
CA ASP A 361 -17.85 -2.20 1.00
C ASP A 361 -16.37 -2.14 0.62
N VAL A 362 -15.50 -1.93 1.62
CA VAL A 362 -14.05 -1.93 1.44
C VAL A 362 -13.59 -3.25 0.81
N GLY A 363 -12.69 -3.18 -0.18
CA GLY A 363 -12.22 -4.35 -0.92
C GLY A 363 -13.14 -4.83 -2.04
N LYS A 364 -14.20 -4.08 -2.36
CA LYS A 364 -15.07 -4.33 -3.51
C LYS A 364 -14.90 -3.24 -4.56
N ALA A 365 -14.93 -3.65 -5.82
CA ALA A 365 -15.04 -2.75 -6.95
C ALA A 365 -16.52 -2.42 -7.23
N ALA A 366 -16.78 -1.25 -7.79
CA ALA A 366 -18.09 -0.86 -8.31
C ALA A 366 -17.94 -0.30 -9.73
N LEU A 367 -18.97 -0.47 -10.57
CA LEU A 367 -18.93 0.01 -11.95
C LEU A 367 -18.91 1.55 -11.98
N LEU A 368 -17.91 2.12 -12.65
CA LEU A 368 -17.81 3.58 -12.87
C LEU A 368 -18.31 3.96 -14.26
N SER A 369 -17.93 3.21 -15.31
CA SER A 369 -18.43 3.41 -16.67
C SER A 369 -18.32 2.15 -17.51
N ASN A 370 -19.23 1.98 -18.48
CA ASN A 370 -19.21 0.87 -19.44
C ASN A 370 -19.48 1.38 -20.87
N SER A 371 -18.51 1.20 -21.76
CA SER A 371 -18.57 1.64 -23.17
C SER A 371 -18.68 0.48 -24.17
N THR A 372 -18.92 -0.75 -23.70
CA THR A 372 -19.03 -1.93 -24.59
C THR A 372 -20.18 -1.84 -25.60
N GLU A 373 -21.21 -1.04 -25.31
CA GLU A 373 -22.41 -0.86 -26.15
C GLU A 373 -22.30 0.28 -27.17
N SER A 374 -21.26 1.12 -27.10
CA SER A 374 -21.09 2.29 -27.98
C SER A 374 -20.70 1.94 -29.43
N GLY A 375 -20.68 0.65 -29.79
CA GLY A 375 -20.41 0.13 -31.14
C GLY A 375 -21.64 -0.12 -32.01
N ALA A 376 -22.86 0.11 -31.52
CA ALA A 376 -24.04 0.12 -32.38
C ALA A 376 -24.05 1.43 -33.19
N ALA A 377 -23.74 1.32 -34.48
CA ALA A 377 -23.80 2.43 -35.43
C ALA A 377 -25.10 3.22 -35.25
N SER A 378 -25.00 4.48 -34.83
CA SER A 378 -26.09 5.44 -34.97
C SER A 378 -26.33 5.65 -36.45
N ASN A 379 -27.24 4.87 -37.03
CA ASN A 379 -27.88 5.17 -38.30
C ASN A 379 -28.85 6.35 -38.11
N THR A 380 -28.33 7.52 -37.73
CA THR A 380 -29.03 8.78 -37.97
C THR A 380 -28.79 9.15 -39.41
N ARG A 381 -29.65 8.61 -40.28
CA ARG A 381 -29.87 9.07 -41.65
C ARG A 381 -30.29 10.54 -41.54
N ALA A 382 -29.35 11.45 -41.78
CA ALA A 382 -29.68 12.86 -41.96
C ALA A 382 -30.63 12.96 -43.15
N SER A 383 -31.90 13.28 -42.87
CA SER A 383 -32.86 13.60 -43.92
C SER A 383 -32.41 14.89 -44.58
N ALA A 384 -31.98 14.79 -45.83
CA ALA A 384 -31.85 15.93 -46.73
C ALA A 384 -33.24 16.58 -46.87
N GLY A 385 -33.40 17.75 -46.25
CA GLY A 385 -34.54 18.65 -46.41
C GLY A 385 -34.04 19.98 -46.96
N THR A 386 -34.48 20.27 -48.17
CA THR A 386 -34.18 21.44 -49.01
C THR A 386 -34.70 22.79 -48.45
N GLY A 387 -33.92 23.85 -48.66
CA GLY A 387 -34.34 25.28 -48.67
C GLY A 387 -34.32 25.97 -47.30
N SER A 388 -33.78 27.17 -47.10
CA SER A 388 -33.47 28.28 -47.99
C SER A 388 -32.37 29.18 -47.39
N LEU A 389 -31.69 29.90 -48.28
CA LEU A 389 -30.76 31.00 -48.02
C LEU A 389 -31.20 31.94 -46.89
N LEU A 390 -30.23 32.44 -46.12
CA LEU A 390 -30.02 33.87 -45.91
C LEU A 390 -28.60 34.11 -45.38
N MET A 391 -27.74 34.65 -46.26
CA MET A 391 -26.49 35.30 -45.90
C MET A 391 -26.78 36.64 -45.21
N SER A 392 -26.10 36.92 -44.12
CA SER A 392 -25.90 38.30 -43.66
C SER A 392 -24.55 38.44 -42.95
N LEU A 393 -23.63 39.09 -43.67
CA LEU A 393 -22.35 39.66 -43.23
C LEU A 393 -22.55 40.77 -42.21
N TRP A 394 -21.78 40.80 -41.11
CA TRP A 394 -21.33 42.01 -40.39
C TRP A 394 -19.98 41.66 -39.73
N ALA A 395 -18.83 42.05 -40.30
CA ALA A 395 -18.17 43.36 -40.20
C ALA A 395 -17.60 43.66 -38.81
N THR A 396 -16.27 43.53 -38.73
CA THR A 396 -15.35 43.96 -37.67
C THR A 396 -15.45 45.45 -37.36
N ALA A 397 -15.40 45.83 -36.08
CA ALA A 397 -15.03 47.17 -35.66
C ALA A 397 -14.12 47.10 -34.43
N ALA A 398 -12.85 47.41 -34.65
CA ALA A 398 -11.88 47.78 -33.63
C ALA A 398 -12.07 49.26 -33.29
N ILE A 399 -12.15 49.60 -32.00
CA ILE A 399 -11.97 50.98 -31.53
C ILE A 399 -10.99 50.98 -30.35
N LEU A 400 -9.87 51.63 -30.61
CA LEU A 400 -8.85 52.13 -29.70
C LEU A 400 -9.46 53.24 -28.81
N TYR A 401 -9.16 53.27 -27.51
CA TYR A 401 -8.99 54.56 -26.81
C TYR A 401 -7.92 54.48 -25.71
N ILE A 402 -7.19 55.57 -25.65
CA ILE A 402 -5.96 55.90 -24.93
C ILE A 402 -6.30 56.55 -23.57
N VAL A 403 -5.49 56.22 -22.57
CA VAL A 403 -5.00 57.02 -21.41
C VAL A 403 -5.94 58.05 -20.78
N LEU A 404 -6.23 57.84 -19.50
CA LEU A 404 -5.94 58.76 -18.40
C LEU A 404 -5.57 57.96 -17.14
#